data_AF-A0A133UYI8-F1
#
_entry.id   AF-A0A133UYI8-F1
#
_cell.length_a   1.000
_cell.length_b   1.000
_cell.length_c   1.000
_cell.angle_alpha   90.00
_cell.angle_beta   90.00
_cell.angle_gamma   90.00
#
_symmetry.space_group_name_H-M   'P 1'
#
loop_
_entity.id
_entity.type
_entity.pdbx_description
1 polymer ?
#
loop_
_entity_poly.entity_id
_entity_poly.type
_entity_poly.pdbx_seq_one_letter_code
_entity_poly.pdbx_strand_id
1 'polypeptide(L)'
;IAEGMNHIREKGIERGPEGYLQYFDASDILKDTFVGTVTSLTLGHEEADPYKPMMGIVKHDEVAKVSARCSKLLFLKGLDLGQAIKVAANAVEGEGGGHAVACGAQIKEEKVPEFIERFENQLIDEA
;
A
#
# COMPACT_ATOMS: atom_id res chain seq x y z
N ILE A 1 7.55 12.22 10.39
CA ILE A 1 7.51 12.31 8.91
C ILE A 1 8.92 12.30 8.33
N ALA A 2 9.79 13.27 8.65
CA ALA A 2 11.17 13.29 8.13
C ALA A 2 11.93 11.99 8.42
N GLU A 3 11.81 11.45 9.63
CA GLU A 3 12.39 10.16 10.04
C GLU A 3 11.86 8.98 9.20
N GLY A 4 10.55 8.92 8.95
CA GLY A 4 9.95 7.88 8.10
C GLY A 4 10.43 7.95 6.64
N MET A 5 10.59 9.15 6.09
CA MET A 5 11.12 9.33 4.72
C MET A 5 12.59 8.89 4.63
N ASN A 6 13.41 9.22 5.62
CA ASN A 6 14.80 8.75 5.66
C ASN A 6 14.88 7.23 5.75
N HIS A 7 14.02 6.60 6.55
CA HIS A 7 13.99 5.16 6.65
C HIS A 7 13.61 4.46 5.34
N ILE A 8 12.63 5.00 4.62
CA ILE A 8 12.24 4.43 3.33
C ILE A 8 13.39 4.55 2.32
N ARG A 9 14.20 5.60 2.40
CA ARG A 9 15.43 5.71 1.60
C ARG A 9 16.49 4.69 2.00
N GLU A 10 16.58 4.34 3.28
CA GLU A 10 17.56 3.37 3.81
C GLU A 10 17.16 1.90 3.59
N LYS A 11 15.92 1.52 3.96
CA LYS A 11 15.39 0.15 3.74
C LYS A 11 14.96 -0.08 2.29
N GLY A 12 14.60 0.97 1.57
CA GLY A 12 14.14 0.90 0.19
C GLY A 12 12.65 0.60 0.04
N ILE A 13 12.22 0.56 -1.22
CA ILE A 13 10.88 0.17 -1.66
C ILE A 13 10.96 -1.24 -2.22
N GLU A 14 10.13 -2.13 -1.69
CA GLU A 14 9.97 -3.50 -2.16
C GLU A 14 8.95 -3.58 -3.30
N ARG A 15 8.97 -4.71 -4.02
CA ARG A 15 8.03 -5.02 -5.10
C ARG A 15 7.15 -6.18 -4.67
N GLY A 16 5.88 -6.13 -5.07
CA GLY A 16 4.99 -7.28 -4.94
C GLY A 16 5.50 -8.49 -5.74
N PRO A 17 4.99 -9.70 -5.46
CA PRO A 17 5.33 -10.93 -6.18
C PRO A 17 5.36 -10.81 -7.71
N GLU A 18 4.37 -10.12 -8.30
CA GLU A 18 4.25 -9.92 -9.75
C GLU A 18 4.89 -8.61 -10.23
N GLY A 19 5.40 -7.80 -9.30
CA GLY A 19 6.08 -6.54 -9.56
C GLY A 19 5.20 -5.40 -10.04
N TYR A 20 3.87 -5.56 -10.05
CA TYR A 20 2.87 -4.56 -10.39
C TYR A 20 2.63 -3.57 -9.22
N LEU A 21 2.78 -4.05 -7.99
CA LEU A 21 2.72 -3.27 -6.76
C LEU A 21 4.11 -2.91 -6.25
N GLN A 22 4.25 -1.74 -5.64
CA GLN A 22 5.41 -1.38 -4.84
C GLN A 22 4.99 -1.03 -3.42
N TYR A 23 5.81 -1.38 -2.43
CA TYR A 23 5.44 -1.14 -1.05
C TYR A 23 6.64 -0.91 -0.13
N PHE A 24 6.36 -0.42 1.08
CA PHE A 24 7.34 -0.32 2.14
C PHE A 24 6.70 -0.69 3.49
N ASP A 25 7.51 -1.23 4.39
CA ASP A 25 7.15 -1.47 5.78
C ASP A 25 7.78 -0.39 6.67
N ALA A 26 6.94 0.37 7.38
CA ALA A 26 7.35 1.45 8.27
C ALA A 26 6.96 1.20 9.73
N SER A 27 6.72 -0.07 10.11
CA SER A 27 6.29 -0.48 11.45
C SER A 27 7.25 -0.02 12.55
N ASP A 28 8.55 0.01 12.27
CA ASP A 28 9.59 0.35 13.26
C ASP A 28 9.66 1.85 13.60
N ILE A 29 9.01 2.73 12.82
CA ILE A 29 9.31 4.18 12.83
C ILE A 29 8.07 5.06 12.78
N LEU A 30 6.97 4.57 12.21
CA LEU A 30 5.76 5.37 12.05
C LEU A 30 4.68 4.93 13.01
N LYS A 31 4.07 5.93 13.67
CA LYS A 31 2.71 5.75 14.18
C LYS A 31 1.77 5.55 13.00
N ASP A 32 0.86 4.62 13.17
CA ASP A 32 -0.16 4.22 12.23
C ASP A 32 -0.91 5.40 11.57
N THR A 33 -1.18 6.48 12.31
CA THR A 33 -1.85 7.70 11.84
C THR A 33 -1.15 8.37 10.64
N PHE A 34 0.17 8.17 10.47
CA PHE A 34 0.93 8.86 9.42
C PHE A 34 1.19 8.01 8.17
N VAL A 35 0.78 6.73 8.15
CA VAL A 35 1.10 5.82 7.03
C VAL A 35 0.65 6.40 5.70
N GLY A 36 -0.58 6.90 5.59
CA GLY A 36 -1.10 7.45 4.33
C GLY A 36 -0.38 8.71 3.86
N THR A 37 0.05 9.57 4.78
CA THR A 37 0.84 10.78 4.44
C THR A 37 2.20 10.37 3.87
N VAL A 38 2.88 9.44 4.54
CA VAL A 38 4.18 8.96 4.08
C VAL A 38 4.05 8.21 2.76
N THR A 39 3.06 7.34 2.57
CA THR A 39 2.81 6.66 1.28
C THR A 39 2.63 7.66 0.13
N SER A 40 1.93 8.76 0.38
CA SER A 40 1.72 9.80 -0.64
C SER A 40 2.99 10.56 -0.99
N LEU A 41 3.81 10.87 0.01
CA LEU A 41 5.10 11.55 -0.19
C LEU A 41 6.09 10.64 -0.92
N THR A 42 6.15 9.37 -0.54
CA THR A 42 7.03 8.38 -1.16
C THR A 42 6.67 8.16 -2.63
N LEU A 43 5.38 8.10 -2.99
CA LEU A 43 4.95 7.95 -4.38
C LEU A 43 5.40 9.13 -5.28
N GLY A 44 5.59 10.31 -4.68
CA GLY A 44 6.10 11.49 -5.39
C GLY A 44 7.62 11.62 -5.43
N HIS A 45 8.37 10.66 -4.87
CA HIS A 45 9.82 10.69 -4.79
C HIS A 45 10.49 9.87 -5.92
N GLU A 46 11.76 10.12 -6.19
CA GLU A 46 12.47 9.61 -7.37
C GLU A 46 12.67 8.09 -7.41
N GLU A 47 12.72 7.41 -6.26
CA GLU A 47 12.88 5.96 -6.17
C GLU A 47 11.56 5.21 -6.39
N ALA A 48 10.43 5.91 -6.38
CA ALA A 48 9.12 5.34 -6.66
C ALA A 48 8.84 5.27 -8.16
N ASP A 49 8.22 4.19 -8.62
CA ASP A 49 7.72 4.09 -9.99
C ASP A 49 6.31 4.73 -10.06
N PRO A 50 6.11 5.83 -10.81
CA PRO A 50 4.80 6.50 -10.91
C PRO A 50 3.78 5.70 -11.74
N TYR A 51 4.21 4.66 -12.45
CA TYR A 51 3.36 3.73 -13.20
C TYR A 51 2.93 2.51 -12.40
N LYS A 52 3.23 2.48 -11.10
CA LYS A 52 2.82 1.41 -10.19
C LYS A 52 2.14 1.96 -8.94
N PRO A 53 1.09 1.31 -8.42
CA PRO A 53 0.51 1.69 -7.14
C PRO A 53 1.52 1.53 -6.01
N MET A 54 1.48 2.43 -5.03
CA MET A 54 2.32 2.37 -3.85
C MET A 54 1.50 2.03 -2.61
N MET A 55 2.03 1.15 -1.77
CA MET A 55 1.43 0.76 -0.51
C MET A 55 2.39 0.98 0.66
N GLY A 56 1.91 1.58 1.74
CA GLY A 56 2.63 1.67 3.01
C GLY A 56 1.98 0.77 4.06
N ILE A 57 2.79 0.10 4.86
CA ILE A 57 2.36 -0.80 5.94
C ILE A 57 2.92 -0.30 7.27
N VAL A 58 2.09 -0.30 8.31
CA VAL A 58 2.50 -0.14 9.70
C VAL A 58 1.82 -1.23 10.53
N LYS A 59 2.62 -2.04 11.23
CA LYS A 59 2.17 -3.09 12.15
C LYS A 59 2.25 -2.59 13.58
N HIS A 60 1.19 -2.80 14.34
CA HIS A 60 1.10 -2.46 15.76
C HIS A 60 0.02 -3.32 16.43
N ASP A 61 0.31 -3.86 17.62
CA ASP A 61 -0.63 -4.66 18.42
C ASP A 61 -1.35 -5.77 17.61
N GLU A 62 -0.59 -6.62 16.92
CA GLU A 62 -1.08 -7.74 16.08
C GLU A 62 -1.91 -7.32 14.85
N VAL A 63 -2.01 -6.01 14.59
CA VAL A 63 -2.77 -5.42 13.49
C VAL A 63 -1.83 -4.70 12.55
N ALA A 64 -2.04 -4.89 11.25
CA ALA A 64 -1.41 -4.09 10.20
C ALA A 64 -2.41 -3.08 9.63
N LYS A 65 -2.04 -1.80 9.64
CA LYS A 65 -2.71 -0.75 8.87
C LYS A 65 -1.97 -0.53 7.56
N VAL A 66 -2.75 -0.53 6.50
CA VAL A 66 -2.29 -0.39 5.12
C VAL A 66 -2.85 0.90 4.54
N SER A 67 -2.03 1.66 3.82
CA SER A 67 -2.50 2.71 2.92
C SER A 67 -1.95 2.51 1.53
N ALA A 68 -2.83 2.51 0.53
CA ALA A 68 -2.46 2.44 -0.88
C ALA A 68 -2.81 3.74 -1.62
N ARG A 69 -1.92 4.14 -2.53
CA ARG A 69 -2.01 5.36 -3.35
C ARG A 69 -1.59 5.04 -4.78
N CYS A 70 -2.22 5.66 -5.77
CA CYS A 70 -1.76 5.59 -7.15
C CYS A 70 -1.67 6.99 -7.78
N SER A 71 -0.92 7.08 -8.87
CA SER A 71 -0.86 8.30 -9.66
C SER A 71 -2.19 8.53 -10.37
N LYS A 72 -2.51 9.79 -10.66
CA LYS A 72 -3.71 10.15 -11.43
C LYS A 72 -3.74 9.46 -12.80
N LEU A 73 -2.57 9.17 -13.38
CA LEU A 73 -2.44 8.45 -14.63
C LEU A 73 -3.04 7.05 -14.55
N LEU A 74 -2.75 6.29 -13.48
CA LEU A 74 -3.26 4.93 -13.30
C LEU A 74 -4.78 4.93 -13.11
N PHE A 75 -5.31 5.87 -12.33
CA PHE A 75 -6.76 6.03 -12.20
C PHE A 75 -7.44 6.34 -13.55
N LEU A 76 -6.85 7.25 -14.35
CA LEU A 76 -7.39 7.56 -15.68
C LEU A 76 -7.30 6.39 -16.67
N LYS A 77 -6.48 5.37 -16.38
CA LYS A 77 -6.43 4.12 -17.13
C LYS A 77 -7.45 3.07 -16.67
N GLY A 78 -8.24 3.36 -15.63
CA GLY A 78 -9.31 2.50 -15.14
C GLY A 78 -9.01 1.80 -13.82
N LEU A 79 -7.84 1.98 -13.23
CA LEU A 79 -7.47 1.34 -11.96
C LEU A 79 -8.31 1.87 -10.79
N ASP A 80 -8.96 0.98 -10.03
CA ASP A 80 -9.69 1.31 -8.80
C ASP A 80 -9.09 0.62 -7.57
N LEU A 81 -8.16 1.32 -6.90
CA LEU A 81 -7.55 0.80 -5.67
C LEU A 81 -8.58 0.53 -4.56
N GLY A 82 -9.69 1.26 -4.53
CA GLY A 82 -10.71 1.12 -3.50
C GLY A 82 -11.46 -0.20 -3.62
N GLN A 83 -11.76 -0.62 -4.85
CA GLN A 83 -12.35 -1.92 -5.13
C GLN A 83 -11.35 -3.05 -4.84
N ALA A 84 -10.16 -2.99 -5.43
CA ALA A 84 -9.12 -4.01 -5.25
C ALA A 84 -8.75 -4.25 -3.77
N ILE A 85 -8.55 -3.16 -2.99
CA ILE A 85 -8.15 -3.30 -1.59
C ILE A 85 -9.26 -3.91 -0.72
N LYS A 86 -10.52 -3.63 -1.05
CA LYS A 86 -11.67 -4.17 -0.33
C LYS A 86 -11.79 -5.68 -0.54
N VAL A 87 -11.62 -6.14 -1.78
CA VAL A 87 -11.63 -7.57 -2.10
C VAL A 87 -10.47 -8.29 -1.39
N ALA A 88 -9.26 -7.73 -1.48
CA ALA A 88 -8.08 -8.31 -0.84
C ALA A 88 -8.19 -8.37 0.68
N ALA A 89 -8.65 -7.30 1.33
CA ALA A 89 -8.83 -7.25 2.78
C ALA A 89 -9.86 -8.28 3.26
N ASN A 90 -11.01 -8.37 2.60
CA ASN A 90 -12.05 -9.33 2.95
C ASN A 90 -11.56 -10.78 2.85
N ALA A 91 -10.72 -11.09 1.85
CA ALA A 91 -10.19 -12.43 1.65
C ALA A 91 -9.24 -12.89 2.77
N VAL A 92 -8.67 -11.95 3.54
CA VAL A 92 -7.82 -12.23 4.71
C VAL A 92 -8.51 -11.90 6.03
N GLU A 93 -9.85 -11.85 6.04
CA GLU A 93 -10.67 -11.54 7.22
C GLU A 93 -10.40 -10.16 7.84
N GLY A 94 -9.96 -9.19 7.03
CA GLY A 94 -9.79 -7.80 7.43
C GLY A 94 -10.83 -6.87 6.81
N GLU A 95 -10.65 -5.57 7.03
CA GLU A 95 -11.53 -4.52 6.52
C GLU A 95 -10.76 -3.57 5.62
N GLY A 96 -11.31 -3.25 4.45
CA GLY A 96 -10.66 -2.37 3.47
C GLY A 96 -11.66 -1.51 2.69
N GLY A 97 -11.18 -0.36 2.22
CA GLY A 97 -11.97 0.53 1.37
C GLY A 97 -11.33 1.91 1.19
N GLY A 98 -12.06 2.78 0.49
CA GLY A 98 -11.62 4.14 0.18
C GLY A 98 -12.01 4.54 -1.25
N HIS A 99 -11.22 5.43 -1.84
CA HIS A 99 -11.40 5.90 -3.20
C HIS A 99 -10.43 5.21 -4.15
N ALA A 100 -10.74 5.23 -5.45
CA ALA A 100 -9.92 4.66 -6.50
C ALA A 100 -8.44 5.12 -6.50
N VAL A 101 -8.16 6.35 -6.04
CA VAL A 101 -6.80 6.91 -5.97
C VAL A 101 -6.11 6.75 -4.62
N ALA A 102 -6.89 6.54 -3.56
CA ALA A 102 -6.40 6.53 -2.19
C ALA A 102 -7.35 5.72 -1.30
N CYS A 103 -6.83 4.63 -0.77
CA CYS A 103 -7.57 3.69 0.05
C CYS A 103 -6.71 3.14 1.19
N GLY A 104 -7.33 2.36 2.07
CA GLY A 104 -6.64 1.72 3.17
C GLY A 104 -7.33 0.44 3.60
N ALA A 105 -6.60 -0.34 4.39
CA ALA A 105 -7.11 -1.55 4.99
C ALA A 105 -6.53 -1.74 6.39
N GLN A 106 -7.25 -2.52 7.19
CA GLN A 106 -6.81 -3.03 8.47
C GLN A 106 -6.95 -4.55 8.46
N ILE A 107 -5.84 -5.24 8.67
CA ILE A 107 -5.73 -6.71 8.61
C ILE A 107 -4.89 -7.18 9.81
N LYS A 108 -4.88 -8.48 10.10
CA LYS A 108 -3.93 -9.03 11.08
C LYS A 108 -2.51 -9.02 10.52
N GLU A 109 -1.50 -8.78 11.36
CA GLU A 109 -0.13 -8.62 10.89
C GLU A 109 0.44 -9.88 10.20
N GLU A 110 0.04 -11.07 10.64
CA GLU A 110 0.46 -12.35 10.07
C GLU A 110 -0.13 -12.58 8.66
N LYS A 111 -1.18 -11.82 8.30
CA LYS A 111 -1.84 -11.88 7.00
C LYS A 111 -1.26 -10.93 5.97
N VAL A 112 -0.30 -10.07 6.33
CA VAL A 112 0.32 -9.09 5.41
C VAL A 112 0.88 -9.75 4.14
N PRO A 113 1.63 -10.86 4.18
CA PRO A 113 2.15 -11.49 2.97
C PRO A 113 1.04 -11.96 2.02
N GLU A 114 0.00 -12.63 2.56
CA GLU A 114 -1.16 -13.10 1.79
C GLU A 114 -1.95 -11.92 1.22
N PHE A 115 -2.10 -10.84 1.99
CA PHE A 115 -2.79 -9.64 1.54
C PHE A 115 -2.07 -8.96 0.37
N ILE A 116 -0.73 -8.86 0.40
CA ILE A 116 0.06 -8.27 -0.68
C ILE A 116 -0.19 -9.01 -2.00
N GLU A 117 -0.09 -10.34 -1.97
CA GLU A 117 -0.33 -11.19 -3.13
C GLU A 117 -1.74 -11.00 -3.68
N ARG A 118 -2.75 -11.07 -2.81
CA ARG A 118 -4.16 -10.91 -3.22
C ARG A 118 -4.44 -9.51 -3.76
N PHE A 119 -3.91 -8.48 -3.12
CA PHE A 119 -4.10 -7.10 -3.55
C PHE A 119 -3.46 -6.87 -4.91
N GLU A 120 -2.22 -7.31 -5.11
CA GLU A 120 -1.54 -7.21 -6.40
C GLU A 120 -2.29 -7.94 -7.52
N ASN A 121 -2.78 -9.16 -7.25
CA ASN A 121 -3.57 -9.91 -8.23
C ASN A 121 -4.86 -9.16 -8.63
N GLN A 122 -5.57 -8.56 -7.68
CA GLN A 122 -6.74 -7.73 -8.01
C GLN A 122 -6.39 -6.51 -8.87
N LEU A 123 -5.22 -5.88 -8.62
CA LEU A 123 -4.77 -4.75 -9.42
C LEU A 123 -4.40 -5.14 -10.86
N ILE A 124 -3.97 -6.39 -11.07
CA ILE A 124 -3.67 -6.94 -12.40
C ILE A 124 -4.96 -7.31 -13.14
N ASP A 125 -5.93 -7.91 -12.46
CA ASP A 125 -7.22 -8.29 -13.06
C ASP A 125 -8.04 -7.07 -13.52
N GLU A 126 -7.84 -5.91 -12.89
CA GLU A 126 -8.49 -4.64 -13.24
C GLU A 126 -7.75 -3.81 -14.32
N ALA A 127 -6.52 -4.19 -14.72
CA ALA A 127 -5.63 -3.42 -15.59
C ALA A 127 -5.72 -3.80 -17.08
#